data_AF-A0A524M4K1-F1
#
_entry.id   AF-A0A524M4K1-F1
#
_cell.length_a   1.000
_cell.length_b   1.000
_cell.length_c   1.000
_cell.angle_alpha   90.00
_cell.angle_beta   90.00
_cell.angle_gamma   90.00
#
_symmetry.space_group_name_H-M   'P 1'
#
loop_
_entity.id
_entity.type
_entity.pdbx_description
1 polymer ?
#
loop_
_entity_poly.entity_id
_entity_poly.type
_entity_poly.pdbx_seq_one_letter_code
_entity_poly.pdbx_strand_id
1 'polypeptide(L)' 'MGALRKIGLVILAYVILGVIFTVLLLNGIIIRNDGNILVDIFYWVLLPIILITNLLYATVPFLH' A
#
# COMPACT_ATOMS: atom_id res chain seq x y z
N MET A 1 11.72 -18.44 18.54
CA MET A 1 11.04 -18.14 17.25
C MET A 1 12.10 -17.75 16.22
N GLY A 2 12.32 -18.55 15.18
CA GLY A 2 13.40 -18.36 14.21
C GLY A 2 13.29 -17.06 13.41
N ALA A 3 14.42 -16.47 13.04
CA ALA A 3 14.51 -15.18 12.35
C ALA A 3 13.67 -15.11 11.06
N LEU A 4 13.61 -16.22 10.29
CA LEU A 4 12.82 -16.33 9.07
C LEU A 4 11.32 -16.06 9.28
N ARG A 5 10.75 -16.57 10.39
CA ARG A 5 9.33 -16.35 10.73
C ARG A 5 9.05 -14.89 11.04
N LYS A 6 9.99 -14.19 11.68
CA LYS A 6 9.85 -12.76 12.00
C LYS A 6 9.89 -11.92 10.71
N ILE A 7 10.82 -12.22 9.81
CA ILE A 7 10.92 -11.54 8.51
C ILE A 7 9.65 -11.75 7.69
N GLY A 8 9.15 -12.98 7.61
CA GLY A 8 7.89 -13.28 6.91
C GLY A 8 6.69 -12.51 7.46
N LEU A 9 6.58 -12.39 8.78
CA LEU A 9 5.52 -11.59 9.43
C LEU A 9 5.65 -10.09 9.13
N VAL A 10 6.86 -9.55 9.10
CA VAL A 10 7.10 -8.13 8.77
C VAL A 10 6.72 -7.85 7.32
N ILE A 11 7.11 -8.73 6.38
CA ILE A 11 6.74 -8.60 4.97
C ILE A 11 5.22 -8.66 4.82
N LEU A 12 4.56 -9.63 5.47
CA LEU A 12 3.11 -9.76 5.42
C LEU A 12 2.40 -8.51 5.95
N ALA A 13 2.84 -7.98 7.10
CA ALA A 13 2.28 -6.77 7.67
C ALA A 13 2.47 -5.57 6.73
N TYR A 14 3.65 -5.44 6.12
CA TYR A 14 3.94 -4.38 5.16
C TYR A 14 3.04 -4.45 3.92
N VAL A 15 2.80 -5.65 3.37
CA VAL A 15 1.86 -5.87 2.27
C VAL A 15 0.44 -5.46 2.65
N ILE A 16 -0.05 -5.92 3.80
CA ILE A 16 -1.41 -5.60 4.29
C ILE A 16 -1.58 -4.09 4.46
N LEU A 17 -0.62 -3.43 5.12
CA LEU A 17 -0.65 -1.98 5.32
C LEU A 17 -0.63 -1.21 4.00
N GLY A 18 0.17 -1.65 3.04
CA GLY A 18 0.22 -1.02 1.72
C GLY A 18 -1.10 -1.13 0.95
N VAL A 19 -1.75 -2.29 0.98
CA VAL A 19 -3.06 -2.48 0.33
C VAL A 19 -4.12 -1.58 0.98
N ILE A 20 -4.21 -1.58 2.31
CA ILE A 20 -5.17 -0.73 3.05
C ILE A 20 -4.93 0.74 2.71
N PHE A 21 -3.68 1.20 2.79
CA PHE A 21 -3.33 2.58 2.50
C PHE A 21 -3.69 2.97 1.06
N THR A 22 -3.45 2.09 0.08
CA THR A 22 -3.83 2.33 -1.33
C THR A 22 -5.34 2.46 -1.49
N VAL A 23 -6.12 1.60 -0.84
CA VAL A 23 -7.59 1.67 -0.87
C VAL A 23 -8.07 2.99 -0.26
N LEU A 24 -7.48 3.43 0.85
CA LEU A 24 -7.83 4.71 1.49
C LEU A 24 -7.51 5.92 0.58
N LEU A 25 -6.40 5.87 -0.16
CA LEU A 25 -6.05 6.89 -1.16
C LEU A 25 -7.05 6.91 -2.33
N LEU A 26 -7.36 5.74 -2.90
CA LEU A 26 -8.25 5.62 -4.05
C LEU A 26 -9.69 6.07 -3.74
N ASN A 27 -10.16 5.83 -2.52
CA ASN A 27 -11.48 6.28 -2.06
C ASN A 27 -11.49 7.74 -1.57
N GLY A 28 -10.36 8.45 -1.62
CA GLY A 28 -10.25 9.85 -1.17
C GLY A 28 -10.39 10.05 0.33
N ILE A 29 -10.28 8.97 1.14
CA ILE A 29 -10.33 9.04 2.61
C ILE A 29 -9.04 9.68 3.13
N ILE A 30 -7.91 9.30 2.54
CA ILE A 30 -6.62 9.95 2.76
C ILE A 30 -6.29 10.75 1.51
N ILE A 31 -5.96 12.03 1.69
CA ILE A 31 -5.58 12.91 0.59
C ILE A 31 -4.10 13.25 0.78
N ARG A 32 -3.32 12.97 -0.26
CA ARG A 32 -1.94 13.45 -0.37
C ARG A 32 -1.99 14.93 -0.69
N ASN A 33 -1.66 15.77 0.29
CA ASN A 33 -1.54 17.21 0.15
C ASN A 33 -0.15 17.63 0.65
N ASP A 34 0.44 18.66 0.06
CA ASP A 34 1.82 19.10 0.31
C ASP A 34 2.08 19.49 1.78
N GLY A 35 1.03 19.73 2.57
CA GLY A 35 1.12 19.98 4.01
C GLY A 35 1.17 18.72 4.90
N ASN A 36 0.91 17.53 4.38
CA ASN A 36 0.84 16.29 5.16
C ASN A 36 2.06 15.38 4.93
N ILE A 37 3.17 15.75 5.58
CA ILE A 37 4.46 15.06 5.51
C ILE A 37 4.34 13.58 5.90
N LEU A 38 3.47 13.23 6.85
CA LEU A 38 3.28 11.84 7.27
C LEU A 38 2.72 10.99 6.11
N VAL A 39 1.65 11.45 5.46
CA VAL A 39 1.06 10.76 4.31
C VAL A 39 2.07 10.63 3.18
N ASP A 40 2.90 11.66 2.96
CA ASP A 40 3.97 11.61 1.96
C ASP A 40 5.00 10.52 2.27
N ILE A 41 5.50 10.45 3.50
CA ILE A 41 6.45 9.41 3.90
C ILE A 41 5.82 8.02 3.74
N PHE A 42 4.57 7.82 4.18
CA PHE A 42 3.87 6.55 3.99
C PHE A 42 3.70 6.19 2.51
N TYR A 43 3.38 7.17 1.67
CA TYR A 43 3.28 7.00 0.23
C TYR A 43 4.61 6.54 -0.38
N TRP A 44 5.73 7.18 -0.03
CA TRP A 44 7.06 6.79 -0.51
C TRP A 44 7.46 5.40 -0.02
N VAL A 45 7.23 5.10 1.26
CA VAL A 45 7.56 3.80 1.85
C VAL A 45 6.72 2.69 1.23
N LEU A 46 5.44 2.90 0.93
CA LEU A 46 4.52 1.89 0.41
C LEU A 46 4.37 1.90 -1.12
N LEU A 47 5.13 2.76 -1.82
CA LEU A 47 5.03 2.98 -3.27
C LEU A 47 5.00 1.68 -4.10
N PRO A 48 5.84 0.66 -3.85
CA PRO A 48 5.81 -0.56 -4.65
C PRO A 48 4.45 -1.27 -4.58
N ILE A 49 3.86 -1.31 -3.38
CA ILE A 49 2.54 -1.93 -3.17
C ILE A 49 1.47 -1.07 -3.81
N ILE A 50 1.52 0.25 -3.63
CA ILE A 50 0.57 1.19 -4.25
C ILE A 50 0.52 1.00 -5.77
N LEU A 51 1.69 0.91 -6.43
CA LEU A 51 1.78 0.70 -7.87
C LEU A 51 1.16 -0.63 -8.31
N ILE A 52 1.51 -1.74 -7.65
CA ILE A 52 0.95 -3.06 -7.97
C ILE A 52 -0.56 -3.09 -7.75
N THR A 53 -1.03 -2.55 -6.62
CA THR A 53 -2.46 -2.56 -6.28
C THR A 53 -3.27 -1.69 -7.25
N ASN A 54 -2.73 -0.54 -7.67
CA ASN A 54 -3.34 0.29 -8.71
C ASN A 54 -3.36 -0.41 -10.08
N LEU A 55 -2.28 -1.10 -10.46
CA LEU A 55 -2.24 -1.87 -11.71
C LEU A 55 -3.29 -2.99 -11.70
N LEU A 56 -3.39 -3.73 -10.60
CA LEU A 56 -4.42 -4.76 -10.42
C LEU A 56 -5.81 -4.14 -10.50
N TYR A 57 -6.06 -3.04 -9.79
CA TYR A 57 -7.35 -2.35 -9.82
C TYR A 57 -7.72 -1.88 -11.23
N ALA A 58 -6.78 -1.31 -11.97
CA ALA A 58 -6.99 -0.87 -13.35
C ALA A 58 -7.22 -2.02 -14.33
N THR A 59 -6.70 -3.22 -14.04
CA THR A 59 -6.82 -4.40 -14.91
C THR A 59 -8.05 -5.27 -14.62
N VAL A 60 -8.67 -5.14 -13.44
CA VAL A 60 -9.90 -5.86 -13.05
C VAL A 60 -11.05 -5.72 -14.07
N PRO A 61 -11.36 -4.53 -14.64
CA PRO A 61 -12.41 -4.39 -15.64
C PRO A 61 -12.18 -5.20 -16.92
N PHE A 62 -10.95 -5.62 -17.19
CA PHE A 62 -10.55 -6.34 -18.41
C PHE A 62 -10.43 -7.86 -18.20
N LEU A 63 -10.69 -8.34 -16.98
CA LEU A 63 -10.63 -9.76 -16.60
C LEU A 63 -12.01 -10.44 -16.53
N HIS A 64 -13.09 -9.69 -16.81
CA HIS A 64 -14.48 -10.17 -16.81
C HIS A 64 -15.09 -10.19 -18.22
#